data_AF-A0A920JGQ5-F1
#
_entry.id   AF-A0A920JGQ5-F1
#
_cell.length_a   1.000
_cell.length_b   1.000
_cell.length_c   1.000
_cell.angle_alpha   90.00
_cell.angle_beta   90.00
_cell.angle_gamma   90.00
#
_symmetry.space_group_name_H-M   'P 1'
#
loop_
_entity.id
_entity.type
_entity.pdbx_description
1 polymer ?
#
loop_
_entity_poly.entity_id
_entity_poly.type
_entity_poly.pdbx_seq_one_letter_code
_entity_poly.pdbx_strand_id
1 'polypeptide(L)'
;MSSIRNRYSFANLEEVLELPDLIAVQRESYNWFLEEGLAETFKDISPITDFSETLQLELEFDPRDEDLNPGPKYTVAECKANQISYTSPILVRARFGNRDTGELKEQIVFIGEFPKMTEDGTFVINGTERVVVSQLVRSPGVIFQPGERYRLRNLSRNQLVTGTIHPYRGEWIEFDVEQKPGKDPTAGTRIARKRRLSIFTLMRALGFDEENHPNFLPSFVKHFDFLEPQYLKELEKVSDENIQEEALLEIYKRVRPGEPQNLDAARNYFRNAFFESRRYDLSRVGRYKLNRKLGPEIDKIEELFGVELDRPAEDATVLSPSEVIATCTYLLHLMKFEPGYRLTIRITLLTEGFEALES
;
A
#
# COMPACT_ATOMS: atom_id res chain seq x y z
N MET A 1 28.09 16.06 41.38
CA MET A 1 27.98 14.64 41.78
C MET A 1 26.73 14.50 42.64
N SER A 2 25.63 14.01 42.04
CA SER A 2 24.40 13.69 42.78
C SER A 2 24.66 12.44 43.63
N SER A 3 24.47 12.52 44.95
CA SER A 3 24.53 11.34 45.81
C SER A 3 23.32 10.46 45.51
N ILE A 4 23.53 9.39 44.76
CA ILE A 4 22.48 8.40 44.47
C ILE A 4 22.07 7.79 45.81
N ARG A 5 20.85 8.10 46.26
CA ARG A 5 20.27 7.56 47.48
C ARG A 5 20.00 6.07 47.27
N ASN A 6 20.61 5.20 48.08
CA ASN A 6 20.36 3.76 48.00
C ASN A 6 18.87 3.47 48.23
N ARG A 7 18.21 2.95 47.19
CA ARG A 7 16.82 2.50 47.21
C ARG A 7 16.80 0.99 47.44
N TYR A 8 16.15 0.55 48.52
CA TYR A 8 15.92 -0.87 48.76
C TYR A 8 14.86 -1.38 47.78
N SER A 9 15.14 -2.49 47.10
CA SER A 9 14.20 -3.21 46.24
C SER A 9 13.74 -4.49 46.96
N PHE A 10 12.44 -4.77 46.92
CA PHE A 10 11.85 -6.02 47.41
C PHE A 10 11.55 -6.99 46.25
N ALA A 11 12.19 -6.79 45.09
CA ALA A 11 12.01 -7.66 43.93
C ALA A 11 12.57 -9.06 44.23
N ASN A 12 11.73 -10.08 44.02
CA ASN A 12 12.09 -11.49 44.22
C ASN A 12 12.49 -12.20 42.90
N LEU A 13 12.38 -11.49 41.78
CA LEU A 13 12.76 -11.97 40.45
C LEU A 13 14.05 -11.28 40.01
N GLU A 14 14.92 -12.02 39.34
CA GLU A 14 16.15 -11.49 38.76
C GLU A 14 15.84 -10.69 37.49
N GLU A 15 16.41 -9.49 37.38
CA GLU A 15 16.28 -8.63 36.21
C GLU A 15 17.30 -9.08 35.16
N VAL A 16 16.85 -9.89 34.20
CA VAL A 16 17.72 -10.54 33.18
C VAL A 16 18.08 -9.59 32.03
N LEU A 17 17.32 -8.51 31.86
CA LEU A 17 17.51 -7.50 30.82
C LEU A 17 17.40 -6.12 31.46
N GLU A 18 18.41 -5.27 31.19
CA GLU A 18 18.38 -3.88 31.62
C GLU A 18 17.29 -3.11 30.86
N LEU A 19 16.78 -2.05 31.50
CA LEU A 19 15.84 -1.13 30.86
C LEU A 19 16.49 -0.52 29.60
N PRO A 20 15.85 -0.65 28.43
CA PRO A 20 16.38 -0.06 27.21
C PRO A 20 16.28 1.46 27.27
N ASP A 21 16.97 2.13 26.34
CA ASP A 21 16.79 3.56 26.15
C ASP A 21 15.34 3.87 25.74
N LEU A 22 14.63 4.56 26.64
CA LEU A 22 13.19 4.83 26.51
C LEU A 22 12.86 5.81 25.38
N ILE A 23 13.83 6.58 24.90
CA ILE A 23 13.66 7.51 23.77
C ILE A 23 14.35 7.01 22.48
N ALA A 24 14.89 5.78 22.49
CA ALA A 24 15.58 5.19 21.35
C ALA A 24 14.71 5.22 20.09
N VAL A 25 13.43 4.90 20.21
CA VAL A 25 12.48 4.89 19.08
C VAL A 25 12.42 6.22 18.31
N GLN A 26 12.54 7.36 19.01
CA GLN A 26 12.55 8.68 18.37
C GLN A 26 13.88 8.94 17.67
N ARG A 27 14.98 8.66 18.36
CA ARG A 27 16.34 8.94 17.88
C ARG A 27 16.72 8.04 16.72
N GLU A 28 16.50 6.73 16.85
CA GLU A 28 16.78 5.74 15.81
C GLU A 28 15.95 6.00 14.55
N SER A 29 14.64 6.28 14.69
CA SER A 29 13.79 6.58 13.55
C SER A 29 14.23 7.84 12.80
N TYR A 30 14.65 8.89 13.51
CA TYR A 30 15.07 10.14 12.88
C TYR A 30 16.49 10.05 12.30
N ASN A 31 17.41 9.33 12.95
CA ASN A 31 18.74 9.07 12.41
C ASN A 31 18.64 8.27 11.11
N TRP A 32 17.82 7.22 11.07
CA TRP A 32 17.56 6.48 9.84
C TRP A 32 17.01 7.39 8.73
N PHE A 33 16.09 8.30 9.05
CA PHE A 33 15.54 9.24 8.06
C PHE A 33 16.63 10.14 7.44
N LEU A 34 17.57 10.63 8.25
CA LEU A 34 18.66 11.47 7.75
C LEU A 34 19.72 10.67 6.98
N GLU A 35 20.10 9.50 7.46
CA GLU A 35 21.19 8.69 6.91
C GLU A 35 20.79 7.84 5.71
N GLU A 36 19.52 7.44 5.61
CA GLU A 36 19.03 6.55 4.56
C GLU A 36 17.78 7.10 3.89
N GLY A 37 16.77 7.48 4.68
CA GLY A 37 15.43 7.81 4.16
C GLY A 37 15.40 8.98 3.16
N LEU A 38 16.16 10.04 3.39
CA LEU A 38 16.29 11.16 2.45
C LEU A 38 16.94 10.72 1.13
N ALA A 39 18.03 9.94 1.19
CA ALA A 39 18.73 9.45 0.01
C ALA A 39 17.85 8.50 -0.81
N GLU A 40 17.13 7.57 -0.14
CA GLU A 40 16.14 6.71 -0.78
C GLU A 40 15.04 7.54 -1.48
N THR A 41 14.53 8.58 -0.81
CA THR A 41 13.49 9.45 -1.40
C THR A 41 13.96 10.16 -2.67
N PHE A 42 15.19 10.71 -2.69
CA PHE A 42 15.74 11.34 -3.89
C PHE A 42 16.00 10.34 -5.01
N LYS A 43 16.45 9.13 -4.67
CA LYS A 43 16.63 8.04 -5.62
C LYS A 43 15.30 7.61 -6.26
N ASP A 44 14.24 7.55 -5.47
CA ASP A 44 12.91 7.13 -5.94
C ASP A 44 12.26 8.12 -6.93
N ILE A 45 12.55 9.42 -6.78
CA ILE A 45 12.04 10.45 -7.72
C ILE A 45 12.94 10.63 -8.95
N SER A 46 14.16 10.10 -8.92
CA SER A 46 15.17 10.27 -9.96
C SER A 46 15.24 9.04 -10.88
N PRO A 47 15.39 9.19 -12.20
CA PRO A 47 15.43 10.45 -12.93
C PRO A 47 14.03 11.04 -13.19
N ILE A 48 13.95 12.36 -13.19
CA ILE A 48 12.79 13.11 -13.67
C ILE A 48 12.97 13.36 -15.16
N THR A 49 12.05 12.87 -15.99
CA THR A 49 12.10 13.04 -17.44
C THR A 49 10.92 13.88 -17.95
N ASP A 50 11.12 14.59 -19.06
CA ASP A 50 10.03 15.19 -19.81
C ASP A 50 9.19 14.13 -20.55
N PHE A 51 8.09 14.55 -21.18
CA PHE A 51 7.19 13.66 -21.91
C PHE A 51 7.88 12.92 -23.07
N SER A 52 8.86 13.56 -23.71
CA SER A 52 9.59 13.00 -24.85
C SER A 52 10.84 12.22 -24.42
N GLU A 53 11.14 12.14 -23.12
CA GLU A 53 12.36 11.53 -22.55
C GLU A 53 13.67 12.08 -23.14
N THR A 54 13.66 13.34 -23.56
CA THR A 54 14.80 14.08 -24.12
C THR A 54 15.57 14.81 -23.04
N LEU A 55 14.86 15.39 -22.07
CA LEU A 55 15.40 16.11 -20.93
C LEU A 55 15.32 15.23 -19.69
N GLN A 56 16.44 15.11 -18.99
CA GLN A 56 16.58 14.27 -17.81
C GLN A 56 17.20 15.07 -16.67
N LEU A 57 16.55 15.07 -15.50
CA LEU A 57 17.07 15.66 -14.27
C LEU A 57 17.27 14.54 -13.24
N GLU A 58 18.51 14.35 -12.83
CA GLU A 58 18.90 13.43 -11.78
C GLU A 58 19.21 14.20 -10.50
N LEU A 59 18.71 13.69 -9.38
CA LEU A 59 18.94 14.24 -8.05
C LEU A 59 19.69 13.20 -7.22
N GLU A 60 20.82 13.61 -6.67
CA GLU A 60 21.67 12.77 -5.82
C GLU A 60 21.88 13.46 -4.47
N PHE A 61 21.62 12.73 -3.39
CA PHE A 61 21.84 13.17 -2.02
C PHE A 61 22.73 12.18 -1.29
N ASP A 62 23.85 12.66 -0.76
CA ASP A 62 24.71 11.90 0.16
C ASP A 62 24.69 12.59 1.53
N PRO A 63 24.16 11.94 2.58
CA PRO A 63 24.09 12.53 3.91
C PRO A 63 25.45 12.71 4.58
N ARG A 64 26.51 12.07 4.06
CA ARG A 64 27.90 12.19 4.54
C ARG A 64 28.68 13.30 3.83
N ASP A 65 28.15 13.85 2.75
CA ASP A 65 28.75 14.97 2.03
C ASP A 65 28.43 16.27 2.78
N GLU A 66 29.45 16.90 3.36
CA GLU A 66 29.31 18.13 4.15
C GLU A 66 28.76 19.30 3.31
N ASP A 67 28.97 19.29 1.99
CA ASP A 67 28.41 20.32 1.10
C ASP A 67 26.90 20.11 0.88
N LEU A 68 26.41 18.87 1.02
CA LEU A 68 25.01 18.52 0.88
C LEU A 68 24.25 18.57 2.21
N ASN A 69 24.95 18.34 3.32
CA ASN A 69 24.42 18.34 4.68
C ASN A 69 25.38 19.03 5.67
N PRO A 70 25.52 20.37 5.63
CA PRO A 70 26.49 21.11 6.45
C PRO A 70 26.09 21.22 7.94
N GLY A 71 24.94 20.67 8.33
CA GLY A 71 24.45 20.76 9.70
C GLY A 71 23.79 22.09 10.06
N PRO A 72 23.31 22.22 11.31
CA PRO A 72 22.54 23.38 11.75
C PRO A 72 23.41 24.63 11.93
N LYS A 73 22.87 25.78 11.53
CA LYS A 73 23.56 27.09 11.63
C LYS A 73 23.61 27.67 13.05
N TYR A 74 22.64 27.30 13.88
CA TYR A 74 22.46 27.82 15.24
C TYR A 74 22.34 26.67 16.22
N THR A 75 22.71 26.93 17.47
CA THR A 75 22.51 25.97 18.57
C THR A 75 21.05 25.95 19.05
N VAL A 76 20.66 24.87 19.72
CA VAL A 76 19.31 24.73 20.32
C VAL A 76 18.98 25.90 21.26
N ALA A 77 19.95 26.37 22.05
CA ALA A 77 19.77 27.48 22.99
C ALA A 77 19.50 28.81 22.28
N GLU A 78 20.25 29.10 21.21
CA GLU A 78 20.04 30.28 20.37
C GLU A 78 18.68 30.23 19.67
N CYS A 79 18.26 29.07 19.18
CA CYS A 79 16.95 28.90 18.55
C CYS A 79 15.80 29.20 19.52
N LYS A 80 15.88 28.70 20.75
CA LYS A 80 14.91 28.99 21.82
C LYS A 80 14.88 30.48 22.19
N ALA A 81 16.05 31.09 22.36
CA ALA A 81 16.16 32.50 22.75
C ALA A 81 15.66 33.47 21.66
N ASN A 82 15.96 33.19 20.40
CA ASN A 82 15.63 34.06 19.26
C ASN A 82 14.30 33.72 18.59
N GLN A 83 13.53 32.77 19.13
CA GLN A 83 12.24 32.31 18.57
C GLN A 83 12.33 31.79 17.12
N ILE A 84 13.46 31.19 16.76
CA ILE A 84 13.69 30.57 15.44
C ILE A 84 13.64 29.03 15.54
N SER A 85 13.53 28.36 14.39
CA SER A 85 13.53 26.89 14.35
C SER A 85 14.97 26.34 14.30
N TYR A 86 15.20 25.20 14.94
CA TYR A 86 16.48 24.48 14.87
C TYR A 86 16.46 23.57 13.63
N THR A 87 17.12 24.02 12.56
CA THR A 87 17.10 23.38 11.25
C THR A 87 18.51 23.17 10.70
N SER A 88 18.63 22.22 9.77
CA SER A 88 19.79 21.99 8.93
C SER A 88 19.40 22.18 7.46
N PRO A 89 20.17 22.94 6.67
CA PRO A 89 19.92 23.02 5.24
C PRO A 89 20.28 21.68 4.58
N ILE A 90 19.46 21.24 3.63
CA ILE A 90 19.68 20.06 2.81
C ILE A 90 19.83 20.53 1.36
N LEU A 91 20.94 20.15 0.75
CA LEU A 91 21.25 20.42 -0.65
C LEU A 91 21.39 19.09 -1.39
N VAL A 92 21.17 19.10 -2.70
CA VAL A 92 21.34 17.93 -3.56
C VAL A 92 22.18 18.28 -4.76
N ARG A 93 22.92 17.29 -5.26
CA ARG A 93 23.63 17.38 -6.52
C ARG A 93 22.64 17.10 -7.63
N ALA A 94 22.31 18.12 -8.41
CA ALA A 94 21.38 18.04 -9.53
C ALA A 94 22.17 17.95 -10.84
N ARG A 95 21.98 16.86 -11.58
CA ARG A 95 22.54 16.68 -12.93
C ARG A 95 21.43 16.78 -13.97
N PHE A 96 21.51 17.79 -14.82
CA PHE A 96 20.59 17.97 -15.94
C PHE A 96 21.26 17.54 -17.24
N GLY A 97 20.65 16.61 -17.96
CA GLY A 97 21.08 16.13 -19.27
C GLY A 97 20.04 16.43 -20.34
N ASN A 98 20.50 16.92 -21.50
CA ASN A 98 19.70 16.98 -22.72
C ASN A 98 20.29 16.00 -23.74
N ARG A 99 19.52 14.98 -24.12
CA ARG A 99 19.96 13.93 -25.05
C ARG A 99 20.16 14.44 -26.48
N ASP A 100 19.44 15.48 -26.89
CA ASP A 100 19.53 16.04 -28.25
C ASP A 100 20.81 16.85 -28.46
N THR A 101 21.22 17.62 -27.43
CA THR A 101 22.42 18.48 -27.49
C THR A 101 23.66 17.81 -26.90
N GLY A 102 23.49 16.76 -26.10
CA GLY A 102 24.57 16.16 -25.31
C GLY A 102 25.05 17.05 -24.15
N GLU A 103 24.34 18.16 -23.85
CA GLU A 103 24.70 19.03 -22.72
C GLU A 103 24.41 18.32 -21.40
N LEU A 104 25.42 18.27 -20.53
CA LEU A 104 25.29 17.84 -19.14
C LEU A 104 25.72 18.99 -18.23
N LYS A 105 24.82 19.44 -17.35
CA LYS A 105 25.06 20.49 -16.37
C LYS A 105 24.87 19.92 -14.98
N GLU A 106 25.89 20.06 -14.13
CA GLU A 106 25.85 19.67 -12.73
C GLU A 106 25.88 20.92 -11.85
N GLN A 107 25.00 20.96 -10.85
CA GLN A 107 24.96 22.04 -9.86
C GLN A 107 24.47 21.52 -8.51
N ILE A 108 24.95 22.13 -7.43
CA ILE A 108 24.42 21.89 -6.08
C ILE A 108 23.21 22.82 -5.89
N VAL A 109 22.07 22.23 -5.58
CA VAL A 109 20.80 22.94 -5.42
C VAL A 109 20.34 22.82 -3.99
N PHE A 110 20.05 23.96 -3.36
CA PHE A 110 19.40 23.99 -2.06
C PHE A 110 17.94 23.54 -2.18
N ILE A 111 17.58 22.48 -1.45
CA ILE A 111 16.22 21.93 -1.44
C ILE A 111 15.38 22.57 -0.34
N GLY A 112 15.94 22.76 0.85
CA GLY A 112 15.19 23.31 1.98
C GLY A 112 15.92 23.21 3.32
N GLU A 113 15.35 23.87 4.32
CA GLU A 113 15.74 23.74 5.72
C GLU A 113 14.90 22.63 6.37
N PHE A 114 15.55 21.60 6.91
CA PHE A 114 14.90 20.49 7.60
C PHE A 114 15.07 20.63 9.11
N PRO A 115 13.99 20.53 9.92
CA PRO A 115 14.11 20.54 11.38
C PRO A 115 15.01 19.42 11.87
N LYS A 116 16.00 19.74 12.72
CA LYS A 116 16.93 18.78 13.31
C LYS A 116 16.44 18.35 14.70
N MET A 117 16.51 17.05 14.98
CA MET A 117 16.17 16.52 16.30
C MET A 117 17.26 16.87 17.32
N THR A 118 16.86 17.20 18.54
CA THR A 118 17.75 17.41 19.70
C THR A 118 18.18 16.08 20.31
N GLU A 119 19.16 16.10 21.22
CA GLU A 119 19.60 14.89 21.94
C GLU A 119 18.49 14.24 22.78
N ASP A 120 17.51 15.03 23.21
CA ASP A 120 16.37 14.62 24.03
C ASP A 120 15.20 14.03 23.18
N GLY A 121 15.35 13.93 21.86
CA GLY A 121 14.30 13.42 20.96
C GLY A 121 13.19 14.44 20.66
N THR A 122 13.46 15.73 20.81
CA THR A 122 12.51 16.83 20.55
C THR A 122 12.93 17.66 19.34
N PHE A 123 12.05 18.55 18.88
CA PHE A 123 12.32 19.53 17.82
C PHE A 123 12.04 20.94 18.34
N VAL A 124 12.90 21.90 18.00
CA VAL A 124 12.62 23.32 18.28
C VAL A 124 12.02 23.96 17.03
N ILE A 125 10.75 24.33 17.10
CA ILE A 125 10.01 25.00 16.01
C ILE A 125 9.56 26.36 16.50
N ASN A 126 10.08 27.43 15.89
CA ASN A 126 9.83 28.83 16.27
C ASN A 126 10.06 29.06 17.78
N GLY A 127 11.22 28.61 18.28
CA GLY A 127 11.62 28.70 19.69
C GLY A 127 10.89 27.75 20.66
N THR A 128 9.88 27.01 20.21
CA THR A 128 9.10 26.10 21.07
C THR A 128 9.50 24.64 20.85
N GLU A 129 9.68 23.88 21.93
CA GLU A 129 9.92 22.43 21.82
C GLU A 129 8.65 21.66 21.48
N ARG A 130 8.80 20.70 20.57
CA ARG A 130 7.74 19.84 20.05
C ARG A 130 8.24 18.40 19.97
N VAL A 131 7.31 17.46 20.07
CA VAL A 131 7.57 16.03 19.93
C VAL A 131 6.71 15.49 18.79
N VAL A 132 7.28 14.62 17.97
CA VAL A 132 6.55 13.88 16.94
C VAL A 132 6.07 12.57 17.55
N VAL A 133 4.75 12.37 17.64
CA VAL A 133 4.17 11.17 18.23
C VAL A 133 4.12 10.06 17.18
N SER A 134 4.63 8.88 17.54
CA SER A 134 4.54 7.69 16.69
C SER A 134 3.08 7.32 16.43
N GLN A 135 2.70 7.27 15.16
CA GLN A 135 1.34 6.92 14.76
C GLN A 135 1.24 5.43 14.44
N LEU A 136 0.19 4.78 14.93
CA LEU A 136 -0.17 3.42 14.51
C LEU A 136 -1.11 3.49 13.31
N VAL A 137 -0.63 3.00 12.17
CA VAL A 137 -1.39 2.92 10.91
C VAL A 137 -1.52 1.47 10.46
N ARG A 138 -2.52 1.19 9.61
CA ARG A 138 -2.60 -0.12 8.97
C ARG A 138 -1.44 -0.25 7.99
N SER A 139 -0.69 -1.33 8.13
CA SER A 139 0.37 -1.67 7.17
C SER A 139 -0.20 -1.92 5.77
N PRO A 140 0.53 -1.56 4.71
CA PRO A 140 0.25 -2.05 3.37
C PRO A 140 0.17 -3.59 3.33
N GLY A 141 -0.60 -4.12 2.39
CA GLY A 141 -0.75 -5.55 2.17
C GLY A 141 -2.19 -5.98 1.87
N VAL A 142 -2.39 -7.30 1.75
CA VAL A 142 -3.72 -7.90 1.61
C VAL A 142 -4.33 -8.21 2.98
N ILE A 143 -5.59 -7.84 3.16
CA ILE A 143 -6.33 -8.01 4.41
C ILE A 143 -7.67 -8.68 4.10
N PHE A 144 -7.97 -9.77 4.79
CA PHE A 144 -9.26 -10.46 4.73
C PHE A 144 -10.02 -10.28 6.04
N GLN A 145 -11.28 -9.89 5.98
CA GLN A 145 -12.11 -9.58 7.15
C GLN A 145 -13.49 -10.25 7.02
N PRO A 146 -14.12 -10.57 8.15
CA PRO A 146 -15.53 -10.96 8.11
C PRO A 146 -16.34 -9.80 7.53
N GLY A 147 -17.34 -10.12 6.72
CA GLY A 147 -18.21 -9.10 6.14
C GLY A 147 -19.05 -8.41 7.21
N GLU A 148 -19.38 -7.15 6.98
CA GLU A 148 -20.27 -6.41 7.86
C GLU A 148 -21.72 -6.84 7.63
N ARG A 149 -22.36 -7.37 8.68
CA ARG A 149 -23.81 -7.60 8.74
C ARG A 149 -24.42 -6.65 9.75
N TYR A 150 -24.87 -5.49 9.31
CA TYR A 150 -25.73 -4.64 10.14
C TYR A 150 -26.88 -4.03 9.32
N ARG A 151 -28.03 -3.85 9.98
CA ARG A 151 -29.23 -3.24 9.41
C ARG A 151 -29.36 -1.83 10.00
N LEU A 152 -28.73 -0.82 9.38
CA LEU A 152 -29.09 0.57 9.65
C LEU A 152 -30.34 0.90 8.84
N ARG A 153 -31.20 1.77 9.39
CA ARG A 153 -32.61 2.04 9.02
C ARG A 153 -33.01 2.01 7.53
N ASN A 154 -32.10 2.09 6.55
CA ASN A 154 -32.38 1.90 5.11
C ASN A 154 -31.19 1.34 4.27
N LEU A 155 -30.11 0.83 4.88
CA LEU A 155 -28.97 0.22 4.19
C LEU A 155 -28.67 -1.15 4.82
N SER A 156 -28.94 -2.23 4.09
CA SER A 156 -28.45 -3.56 4.46
C SER A 156 -27.13 -3.82 3.75
N ARG A 157 -26.04 -3.91 4.52
CA ARG A 157 -24.82 -4.57 4.04
C ARG A 157 -25.00 -6.06 4.31
N ASN A 158 -25.04 -6.85 3.23
CA ASN A 158 -25.16 -8.30 3.31
C ASN A 158 -23.83 -8.96 2.92
N GLN A 159 -22.73 -8.37 3.38
CA GLN A 159 -21.38 -8.87 3.12
C GLN A 159 -21.13 -10.09 4.01
N LEU A 160 -20.63 -11.15 3.40
CA LEU A 160 -20.23 -12.39 4.07
C LEU A 160 -18.76 -12.33 4.47
N VAL A 161 -17.93 -11.93 3.51
CA VAL A 161 -16.48 -11.80 3.67
C VAL A 161 -15.98 -10.66 2.78
N THR A 162 -14.92 -9.99 3.23
CA THR A 162 -14.26 -8.91 2.48
C THR A 162 -12.77 -9.16 2.37
N GLY A 163 -12.18 -8.73 1.26
CA GLY A 163 -10.75 -8.72 1.00
C GLY A 163 -10.33 -7.32 0.56
N THR A 164 -9.15 -6.86 0.92
CA THR A 164 -8.67 -5.54 0.48
C THR A 164 -7.16 -5.55 0.33
N ILE A 165 -6.69 -5.10 -0.83
CA ILE A 165 -5.28 -4.83 -1.08
C ILE A 165 -5.04 -3.34 -0.80
N HIS A 166 -4.25 -3.08 0.23
CA HIS A 166 -3.86 -1.74 0.65
C HIS A 166 -2.44 -1.44 0.16
N PRO A 167 -2.24 -0.53 -0.79
CA PRO A 167 -0.91 -0.02 -1.11
C PRO A 167 -0.38 0.91 -0.02
N TYR A 168 0.94 1.13 -0.05
CA TYR A 168 1.56 2.27 0.61
C TYR A 168 1.16 3.58 -0.09
N ARG A 169 1.21 3.59 -1.42
CA ARG A 169 0.77 4.69 -2.28
C ARG A 169 0.05 4.14 -3.51
N GLY A 170 -1.11 4.70 -3.87
CA GLY A 170 -1.89 4.29 -5.04
C GLY A 170 -3.32 3.89 -4.70
N GLU A 171 -3.99 3.26 -5.66
CA GLU A 171 -5.42 2.94 -5.59
C GLU A 171 -5.71 1.65 -4.83
N TRP A 172 -6.81 1.61 -4.09
CA TRP A 172 -7.20 0.40 -3.36
C TRP A 172 -8.00 -0.53 -4.27
N ILE A 173 -7.80 -1.84 -4.09
CA ILE A 173 -8.70 -2.86 -4.62
C ILE A 173 -9.39 -3.53 -3.44
N GLU A 174 -10.71 -3.41 -3.41
CA GLU A 174 -11.56 -4.07 -2.43
C GLU A 174 -12.34 -5.19 -3.11
N PHE A 175 -12.57 -6.27 -2.37
CA PHE A 175 -13.33 -7.43 -2.78
C PHE A 175 -14.36 -7.76 -1.72
N ASP A 176 -15.50 -8.29 -2.16
CA ASP A 176 -16.53 -8.77 -1.26
C ASP A 176 -17.29 -9.95 -1.86
N VAL A 177 -17.83 -10.79 -0.98
CA VAL A 177 -18.94 -11.67 -1.32
C VAL A 177 -20.18 -11.16 -0.58
N GLU A 178 -21.23 -10.85 -1.33
CA GLU A 178 -22.51 -10.35 -0.81
C GLU A 178 -23.64 -11.35 -1.11
N GLN A 179 -24.49 -11.63 -0.12
CA GLN A 179 -25.68 -12.46 -0.30
C GLN A 179 -26.91 -11.77 0.30
N LYS A 180 -27.73 -11.16 -0.56
CA LYS A 180 -28.98 -10.52 -0.12
C LYS A 180 -30.01 -11.61 0.24
N PRO A 181 -30.95 -11.34 1.18
CA PRO A 181 -32.01 -12.28 1.50
C PRO A 181 -32.79 -12.70 0.24
N GLY A 182 -32.92 -14.03 0.02
CA GLY A 182 -33.63 -14.59 -1.14
C GLY A 182 -32.90 -14.45 -2.47
N LYS A 183 -31.59 -14.14 -2.47
CA LYS A 183 -30.77 -14.07 -3.69
C LYS A 183 -29.51 -14.93 -3.55
N ASP A 184 -28.99 -15.36 -4.68
CA ASP A 184 -27.72 -16.07 -4.76
C ASP A 184 -26.56 -15.16 -4.30
N PRO A 185 -25.51 -15.73 -3.70
CA PRO A 185 -24.30 -14.99 -3.38
C PRO A 185 -23.65 -14.47 -4.67
N THR A 186 -23.05 -13.27 -4.57
CA THR A 186 -22.31 -12.67 -5.68
C THR A 186 -20.96 -12.17 -5.17
N ALA A 187 -19.90 -12.39 -5.95
CA ALA A 187 -18.59 -11.84 -5.70
C ALA A 187 -18.38 -10.55 -6.52
N GLY A 188 -17.75 -9.55 -5.91
CA GLY A 188 -17.54 -8.27 -6.56
C GLY A 188 -16.30 -7.56 -6.09
N THR A 189 -15.97 -6.49 -6.80
CA THR A 189 -14.82 -5.65 -6.52
C THR A 189 -15.18 -4.16 -6.52
N ARG A 190 -14.41 -3.36 -5.80
CA ARG A 190 -14.41 -1.89 -5.89
C ARG A 190 -12.98 -1.43 -6.12
N ILE A 191 -12.78 -0.66 -7.18
CA ILE A 191 -11.53 0.02 -7.49
C ILE A 191 -11.66 1.48 -7.08
N ALA A 192 -10.62 2.05 -6.45
CA ALA A 192 -10.57 3.47 -6.06
C ALA A 192 -11.76 3.90 -5.16
N ARG A 193 -12.28 2.96 -4.34
CA ARG A 193 -13.48 3.15 -3.50
C ARG A 193 -14.74 3.56 -4.29
N LYS A 194 -14.79 3.24 -5.58
CA LYS A 194 -15.93 3.52 -6.46
C LYS A 194 -16.98 2.42 -6.32
N ARG A 195 -18.09 2.54 -7.05
CA ARG A 195 -19.19 1.60 -6.86
C ARG A 195 -18.85 0.21 -7.43
N ARG A 196 -19.42 -0.82 -6.78
CA ARG A 196 -19.13 -2.24 -7.01
C ARG A 196 -19.27 -2.65 -8.47
N LEU A 197 -18.36 -3.50 -8.91
CA LEU A 197 -18.32 -4.21 -10.20
C LEU A 197 -18.29 -5.72 -9.94
N SER A 198 -18.51 -6.51 -10.97
CA SER A 198 -18.33 -7.96 -10.88
C SER A 198 -16.85 -8.32 -10.71
N ILE A 199 -16.58 -9.40 -9.99
CA ILE A 199 -15.24 -9.98 -9.93
C ILE A 199 -14.79 -10.49 -11.32
N PHE A 200 -15.71 -10.96 -12.16
CA PHE A 200 -15.38 -11.43 -13.51
C PHE A 200 -15.05 -10.29 -14.47
N THR A 201 -15.64 -9.09 -14.31
CA THR A 201 -15.19 -7.88 -15.02
C THR A 201 -13.71 -7.62 -14.72
N LEU A 202 -13.30 -7.72 -13.45
CA LEU A 202 -11.90 -7.53 -13.09
C LEU A 202 -10.99 -8.63 -13.66
N MET A 203 -11.41 -9.89 -13.59
CA MET A 203 -10.66 -11.02 -14.16
C MET A 203 -10.41 -10.83 -15.66
N ARG A 204 -11.45 -10.46 -16.41
CA ARG A 204 -11.33 -10.14 -17.85
C ARG A 204 -10.41 -8.95 -18.09
N ALA A 205 -10.51 -7.87 -17.30
CA ALA A 205 -9.63 -6.72 -17.43
C ALA A 205 -8.14 -7.07 -17.19
N LEU A 206 -7.87 -8.05 -16.31
CA LEU A 206 -6.54 -8.60 -16.06
C LEU A 206 -6.04 -9.55 -17.16
N GLY A 207 -6.89 -9.89 -18.14
CA GLY A 207 -6.57 -10.82 -19.22
C GLY A 207 -6.96 -12.27 -18.93
N PHE A 208 -7.70 -12.57 -17.86
CA PHE A 208 -8.22 -13.92 -17.60
C PHE A 208 -9.53 -14.16 -18.38
N ASP A 209 -9.42 -14.14 -19.70
CA ASP A 209 -10.48 -14.42 -20.66
C ASP A 209 -10.18 -15.68 -21.48
N GLU A 210 -11.11 -16.07 -22.35
CA GLU A 210 -10.98 -17.28 -23.17
C GLU A 210 -9.86 -17.18 -24.23
N GLU A 211 -9.43 -15.97 -24.59
CA GLU A 211 -8.36 -15.76 -25.58
C GLU A 211 -6.98 -16.04 -24.96
N ASN A 212 -6.71 -15.50 -23.77
CA ASN A 212 -5.42 -15.62 -23.11
C ASN A 212 -5.33 -16.84 -22.18
N HIS A 213 -6.42 -17.20 -21.51
CA HIS A 213 -6.51 -18.34 -20.59
C HIS A 213 -7.75 -19.20 -20.89
N PRO A 214 -7.70 -20.02 -21.96
CA PRO A 214 -8.83 -20.84 -22.37
C PRO A 214 -9.37 -21.71 -21.23
N ASN A 215 -10.69 -21.74 -21.07
CA ASN A 215 -11.40 -22.53 -20.08
C ASN A 215 -11.09 -22.18 -18.60
N PHE A 216 -10.38 -21.08 -18.32
CA PHE A 216 -10.10 -20.63 -16.96
C PHE A 216 -11.39 -20.23 -16.22
N LEU A 217 -12.20 -19.32 -16.77
CA LEU A 217 -13.43 -18.85 -16.12
C LEU A 217 -14.48 -19.96 -15.92
N PRO A 218 -14.77 -20.84 -16.90
CA PRO A 218 -15.62 -22.01 -16.67
C PRO A 218 -15.11 -22.92 -15.55
N SER A 219 -13.80 -23.21 -15.51
CA SER A 219 -13.20 -24.05 -14.46
C SER A 219 -13.24 -23.38 -13.09
N PHE A 220 -13.01 -22.06 -13.05
CA PHE A 220 -13.13 -21.23 -11.86
C PHE A 220 -14.54 -21.30 -11.29
N VAL A 221 -15.56 -21.12 -12.12
CA VAL A 221 -16.96 -21.18 -11.71
C VAL A 221 -17.37 -22.59 -11.29
N LYS A 222 -16.87 -23.63 -11.96
CA LYS A 222 -17.08 -25.02 -11.53
C LYS A 222 -16.51 -25.29 -10.13
N HIS A 223 -15.36 -24.69 -9.80
CA HIS A 223 -14.75 -24.81 -8.47
C HIS A 223 -15.51 -23.98 -7.41
N PHE A 224 -15.93 -22.77 -7.78
CA PHE A 224 -16.73 -21.86 -6.96
C PHE A 224 -18.20 -21.83 -7.46
N ASP A 225 -18.84 -23.00 -7.42
CA ASP A 225 -20.18 -23.28 -7.96
C ASP A 225 -21.27 -22.29 -7.53
N PHE A 226 -21.19 -21.76 -6.31
CA PHE A 226 -22.10 -20.73 -5.82
C PHE A 226 -22.09 -19.41 -6.62
N LEU A 227 -21.09 -19.20 -7.49
CA LEU A 227 -21.02 -18.07 -8.42
C LEU A 227 -21.62 -18.36 -9.79
N GLU A 228 -22.02 -19.59 -10.10
CA GLU A 228 -22.63 -19.96 -11.38
C GLU A 228 -23.83 -19.06 -11.76
N PRO A 229 -24.78 -18.75 -10.86
CA PRO A 229 -25.89 -17.84 -11.19
C PRO A 229 -25.44 -16.42 -11.53
N GLN A 230 -24.31 -15.96 -10.96
CA GLN A 230 -23.72 -14.67 -11.31
C GLN A 230 -23.05 -14.74 -12.68
N TYR A 231 -22.27 -15.79 -12.93
CA TYR A 231 -21.53 -15.98 -14.17
C TYR A 231 -22.46 -16.06 -15.39
N LEU A 232 -23.53 -16.86 -15.32
CA LEU A 232 -24.50 -16.99 -16.41
C LEU A 232 -25.18 -15.65 -16.75
N LYS A 233 -25.57 -14.86 -15.75
CA LYS A 233 -26.13 -13.51 -15.94
C LYS A 233 -25.18 -12.52 -16.58
N GLU A 234 -23.89 -12.78 -16.52
CA GLU A 234 -22.88 -11.93 -17.16
C GLU A 234 -22.61 -12.38 -18.58
N LEU A 235 -22.59 -13.69 -18.86
CA LEU A 235 -22.52 -14.19 -20.22
C LEU A 235 -23.68 -13.67 -21.10
N GLU A 236 -24.87 -13.46 -20.53
CA GLU A 236 -25.99 -12.83 -21.23
C GLU A 236 -25.73 -11.37 -21.66
N LYS A 237 -24.75 -10.69 -21.05
CA LYS A 237 -24.48 -9.25 -21.26
C LYS A 237 -23.21 -8.97 -22.04
N VAL A 238 -22.28 -9.93 -22.06
CA VAL A 238 -20.98 -9.79 -22.69
C VAL A 238 -21.13 -10.16 -24.17
N SER A 239 -20.56 -9.34 -25.05
CA SER A 239 -20.49 -9.67 -26.47
C SER A 239 -19.30 -10.61 -26.73
N ASP A 240 -19.39 -11.48 -27.75
CA ASP A 240 -18.37 -12.51 -28.00
C ASP A 240 -17.02 -11.93 -28.49
N GLU A 241 -16.95 -10.64 -28.82
CA GLU A 241 -15.76 -9.97 -29.36
C GLU A 241 -15.18 -8.93 -28.36
N ASN A 242 -13.87 -8.99 -28.07
CA ASN A 242 -13.11 -8.00 -27.26
C ASN A 242 -13.46 -7.90 -25.76
N ILE A 243 -13.53 -9.05 -25.08
CA ILE A 243 -13.97 -9.19 -23.68
C ILE A 243 -13.09 -8.39 -22.68
N GLN A 244 -11.77 -8.37 -22.85
CA GLN A 244 -10.88 -7.59 -21.96
C GLN A 244 -11.08 -6.08 -22.13
N GLU A 245 -11.25 -5.61 -23.37
CA GLU A 245 -11.38 -4.20 -23.69
C GLU A 245 -12.68 -3.61 -23.13
N GLU A 246 -13.79 -4.33 -23.29
CA GLU A 246 -15.07 -3.95 -22.68
C GLU A 246 -14.96 -3.86 -21.15
N ALA A 247 -14.27 -4.81 -20.51
CA ALA A 247 -14.07 -4.81 -19.07
C ALA A 247 -13.24 -3.61 -18.58
N LEU A 248 -12.17 -3.25 -19.31
CA LEU A 248 -11.38 -2.05 -19.03
C LEU A 248 -12.22 -0.77 -19.15
N LEU A 249 -13.05 -0.67 -20.18
CA LEU A 249 -13.97 0.45 -20.37
C LEU A 249 -15.04 0.52 -19.27
N GLU A 250 -15.55 -0.62 -18.81
CA GLU A 250 -16.51 -0.69 -17.70
C GLU A 250 -15.88 -0.17 -16.39
N ILE A 251 -14.66 -0.61 -16.08
CA ILE A 251 -13.88 -0.12 -14.93
C ILE A 251 -13.64 1.37 -15.06
N TYR A 252 -13.18 1.85 -16.22
CA TYR A 252 -12.88 3.26 -16.46
C TYR A 252 -14.12 4.14 -16.28
N LYS A 253 -15.25 3.74 -16.86
CA LYS A 253 -16.55 4.42 -16.72
C LYS A 253 -16.96 4.56 -15.25
N ARG A 254 -16.64 3.56 -14.43
CA ARG A 254 -16.96 3.54 -13.01
C ARG A 254 -16.16 4.55 -12.21
N VAL A 255 -14.87 4.65 -12.55
CA VAL A 255 -13.93 5.53 -11.85
C VAL A 255 -14.11 6.97 -12.31
N ARG A 256 -14.27 7.19 -13.61
CA ARG A 256 -14.33 8.49 -14.27
C ARG A 256 -15.61 8.61 -15.13
N PRO A 257 -16.79 8.72 -14.52
CA PRO A 257 -18.07 8.71 -15.25
C PRO A 257 -18.30 9.92 -16.17
N GLY A 258 -17.53 11.00 -16.02
CA GLY A 258 -17.68 12.23 -16.81
C GLY A 258 -16.67 12.37 -17.96
N GLU A 259 -15.72 11.45 -18.10
CA GLU A 259 -14.72 11.49 -19.17
C GLU A 259 -15.19 10.65 -20.38
N PRO A 260 -14.87 11.07 -21.62
CA PRO A 260 -15.17 10.28 -22.80
C PRO A 260 -14.49 8.91 -22.72
N GLN A 261 -15.22 7.88 -23.13
CA GLN A 261 -14.73 6.50 -23.08
C GLN A 261 -13.73 6.29 -24.22
N ASN A 262 -12.45 6.26 -23.87
CA ASN A 262 -11.37 5.89 -24.77
C ASN A 262 -10.66 4.66 -24.21
N LEU A 263 -10.47 3.64 -25.06
CA LEU A 263 -9.79 2.40 -24.71
C LEU A 263 -8.37 2.66 -24.21
N ASP A 264 -7.61 3.51 -24.89
CA ASP A 264 -6.22 3.81 -24.52
C ASP A 264 -6.16 4.48 -23.14
N ALA A 265 -7.11 5.37 -22.85
CA ALA A 265 -7.23 6.00 -21.55
C ALA A 265 -7.59 4.98 -20.46
N ALA A 266 -8.47 4.01 -20.77
CA ALA A 266 -8.84 2.93 -19.87
C ALA A 266 -7.67 1.98 -19.56
N ARG A 267 -6.95 1.51 -20.59
CA ARG A 267 -5.71 0.72 -20.43
C ARG A 267 -4.68 1.48 -19.59
N ASN A 268 -4.41 2.73 -19.95
CA ASN A 268 -3.42 3.54 -19.25
C ASN A 268 -3.82 3.79 -17.80
N TYR A 269 -5.10 4.05 -17.52
CA TYR A 269 -5.57 4.18 -16.15
C TYR A 269 -5.38 2.89 -15.37
N PHE A 270 -5.82 1.75 -15.92
CA PHE A 270 -5.76 0.46 -15.23
C PHE A 270 -4.31 0.05 -14.94
N ARG A 271 -3.41 0.22 -15.92
CA ARG A 271 -1.97 0.03 -15.75
C ARG A 271 -1.40 0.94 -14.65
N ASN A 272 -1.67 2.24 -14.72
CA ASN A 272 -1.18 3.20 -13.74
C ASN A 272 -1.76 2.98 -12.34
N ALA A 273 -2.96 2.41 -12.23
CA ALA A 273 -3.62 2.21 -10.96
C ALA A 273 -2.96 1.13 -10.12
N PHE A 274 -2.30 0.13 -10.73
CA PHE A 274 -1.84 -1.07 -10.01
C PHE A 274 -0.45 -1.58 -10.41
N PHE A 275 -0.01 -1.31 -11.64
CA PHE A 275 1.11 -1.99 -12.30
C PHE A 275 2.27 -1.04 -12.66
N GLU A 276 2.16 0.25 -12.33
CA GLU A 276 3.18 1.27 -12.65
C GLU A 276 3.78 1.87 -11.38
N SER A 277 5.10 1.69 -11.16
CA SER A 277 5.78 2.03 -9.91
C SER A 277 5.75 3.53 -9.59
N ARG A 278 5.70 4.36 -10.63
CA ARG A 278 5.55 5.83 -10.49
C ARG A 278 4.20 6.23 -9.88
N ARG A 279 3.19 5.36 -9.89
CA ARG A 279 1.82 5.65 -9.43
C ARG A 279 1.32 4.72 -8.34
N TYR A 280 1.95 3.55 -8.21
CA TYR A 280 1.60 2.52 -7.25
C TYR A 280 2.83 2.01 -6.51
N ASP A 281 2.71 1.77 -5.21
CA ASP A 281 3.76 1.25 -4.37
C ASP A 281 3.19 0.46 -3.18
N LEU A 282 3.67 -0.76 -2.98
CA LEU A 282 3.32 -1.63 -1.85
C LEU A 282 4.24 -1.43 -0.65
N SER A 283 5.39 -0.77 -0.80
CA SER A 283 6.54 -0.80 0.11
C SER A 283 7.10 -2.23 0.31
N ARG A 284 8.32 -2.33 0.87
CA ARG A 284 8.93 -3.62 1.24
C ARG A 284 8.04 -4.44 2.18
N VAL A 285 7.37 -3.76 3.13
CA VAL A 285 6.47 -4.43 4.10
C VAL A 285 5.22 -4.99 3.42
N GLY A 286 4.62 -4.25 2.50
CA GLY A 286 3.44 -4.72 1.76
C GLY A 286 3.78 -5.89 0.85
N ARG A 287 4.89 -5.80 0.10
CA ARG A 287 5.39 -6.91 -0.73
C ARG A 287 5.60 -8.18 0.09
N TYR A 288 6.33 -8.09 1.19
CA TYR A 288 6.54 -9.23 2.09
C TYR A 288 5.22 -9.84 2.57
N LYS A 289 4.23 -9.01 2.93
CA LYS A 289 2.91 -9.48 3.36
C LYS A 289 2.13 -10.17 2.25
N LEU A 290 2.18 -9.65 1.02
CA LEU A 290 1.55 -10.30 -0.13
C LEU A 290 2.22 -11.64 -0.44
N ASN A 291 3.54 -11.68 -0.59
CA ASN A 291 4.28 -12.92 -0.89
C ASN A 291 3.96 -14.03 0.12
N ARG A 292 3.99 -13.70 1.41
CA ARG A 292 3.71 -14.67 2.48
C ARG A 292 2.25 -15.15 2.49
N LYS A 293 1.30 -14.28 2.10
CA LYS A 293 -0.13 -14.58 2.19
C LYS A 293 -0.69 -15.22 0.92
N LEU A 294 -0.21 -14.79 -0.25
CA LEU A 294 -0.73 -15.13 -1.57
C LEU A 294 0.22 -16.00 -2.39
N GLY A 295 1.52 -16.08 -2.07
CA GLY A 295 2.46 -16.95 -2.78
C GLY A 295 1.99 -18.41 -2.86
N PRO A 296 1.65 -19.05 -1.71
CA PRO A 296 1.09 -20.40 -1.71
C PRO A 296 -0.27 -20.52 -2.40
N GLU A 297 -0.99 -19.41 -2.55
CA GLU A 297 -2.27 -19.38 -3.25
C GLU A 297 -2.09 -19.38 -4.76
N ILE A 298 -1.08 -18.65 -5.26
CA ILE A 298 -0.69 -18.68 -6.68
C ILE A 298 -0.35 -20.11 -7.10
N ASP A 299 0.45 -20.82 -6.30
CA ASP A 299 0.81 -22.24 -6.56
C ASP A 299 -0.43 -23.13 -6.71
N LYS A 300 -1.43 -22.93 -5.84
CA LYS A 300 -2.68 -23.69 -5.89
C LYS A 300 -3.52 -23.35 -7.11
N ILE A 301 -3.53 -22.10 -7.57
CA ILE A 301 -4.30 -21.71 -8.76
C ILE A 301 -3.73 -22.43 -10.00
N GLU A 302 -2.41 -22.48 -10.13
CA GLU A 302 -1.76 -23.21 -11.22
C GLU A 302 -2.13 -24.70 -11.21
N GLU A 303 -2.14 -25.33 -10.02
CA GLU A 303 -2.54 -26.73 -9.86
C GLU A 303 -4.05 -26.97 -10.13
N LEU A 304 -4.92 -26.12 -9.57
CA LEU A 304 -6.37 -26.28 -9.65
C LEU A 304 -6.93 -26.03 -11.05
N PHE A 305 -6.34 -25.08 -11.78
CA PHE A 305 -6.89 -24.63 -13.06
C PHE A 305 -5.97 -24.93 -14.26
N GLY A 306 -4.77 -25.46 -14.03
CA GLY A 306 -3.84 -25.82 -15.11
C GLY A 306 -3.38 -24.63 -15.93
N VAL A 307 -3.21 -23.47 -15.29
CA VAL A 307 -2.74 -22.22 -15.91
C VAL A 307 -1.35 -21.85 -15.41
N GLU A 308 -0.58 -21.16 -16.24
CA GLU A 308 0.70 -20.57 -15.84
C GLU A 308 0.46 -19.12 -15.44
N LEU A 309 0.94 -18.72 -14.26
CA LEU A 309 0.75 -17.38 -13.71
C LEU A 309 2.06 -16.64 -13.59
N ASP A 310 2.00 -15.32 -13.79
CA ASP A 310 3.13 -14.45 -13.54
C ASP A 310 3.47 -14.41 -12.05
N ARG A 311 4.75 -14.29 -11.72
CA ARG A 311 5.22 -14.20 -10.32
C ARG A 311 5.95 -12.89 -10.11
N PRO A 312 5.54 -12.08 -9.13
CA PRO A 312 6.24 -10.84 -8.84
C PRO A 312 7.64 -11.16 -8.31
N ALA A 313 8.62 -10.35 -8.67
CA ALA A 313 9.93 -10.41 -8.04
C ALA A 313 9.80 -10.13 -6.53
N GLU A 314 10.73 -10.66 -5.72
CA GLU A 314 10.68 -10.52 -4.26
C GLU A 314 10.71 -9.06 -3.80
N ASP A 315 11.31 -8.18 -4.60
CA ASP A 315 11.48 -6.75 -4.37
C ASP A 315 10.54 -5.88 -5.22
N ALA A 316 9.60 -6.47 -5.96
CA ALA A 316 8.68 -5.72 -6.80
C ALA A 316 7.83 -4.73 -5.96
N THR A 317 7.69 -3.50 -6.42
CA THR A 317 6.90 -2.46 -5.70
C THR A 317 5.44 -2.39 -6.14
N VAL A 318 5.08 -3.05 -7.25
CA VAL A 318 3.73 -3.00 -7.86
C VAL A 318 3.06 -4.36 -7.91
N LEU A 319 1.73 -4.41 -7.97
CA LEU A 319 1.01 -5.68 -8.04
C LEU A 319 1.37 -6.46 -9.31
N SER A 320 1.09 -7.76 -9.29
CA SER A 320 0.99 -8.64 -10.46
C SER A 320 -0.46 -9.06 -10.68
N PRO A 321 -0.91 -9.34 -11.93
CA PRO A 321 -2.21 -9.92 -12.19
C PRO A 321 -2.49 -11.18 -11.35
N SER A 322 -1.51 -12.09 -11.21
CA SER A 322 -1.63 -13.28 -10.37
C SER A 322 -1.95 -13.00 -8.90
N GLU A 323 -1.38 -11.95 -8.30
CA GLU A 323 -1.71 -11.55 -6.92
C GLU A 323 -3.15 -11.06 -6.76
N VAL A 324 -3.68 -10.40 -7.79
CA VAL A 324 -5.08 -9.96 -7.80
C VAL A 324 -6.02 -11.16 -7.88
N ILE A 325 -5.70 -12.14 -8.74
CA ILE A 325 -6.45 -13.41 -8.82
C ILE A 325 -6.32 -14.24 -7.55
N ALA A 326 -5.12 -14.38 -6.99
CA ALA A 326 -4.90 -15.07 -5.72
C ALA A 326 -5.68 -14.42 -4.57
N THR A 327 -5.82 -13.09 -4.58
CA THR A 327 -6.68 -12.42 -3.61
C THR A 327 -8.16 -12.80 -3.79
N CYS A 328 -8.61 -12.93 -5.05
CA CYS A 328 -9.97 -13.40 -5.36
C CYS A 328 -10.19 -14.83 -4.87
N THR A 329 -9.33 -15.79 -5.23
CA THR A 329 -9.51 -17.20 -4.84
C THR A 329 -9.43 -17.38 -3.34
N TYR A 330 -8.48 -16.72 -2.67
CA TYR A 330 -8.36 -16.78 -1.22
C TYR A 330 -9.63 -16.28 -0.53
N LEU A 331 -10.25 -15.21 -1.04
CA LEU A 331 -11.53 -14.71 -0.53
C LEU A 331 -12.66 -15.73 -0.72
N LEU A 332 -12.73 -16.38 -1.87
CA LEU A 332 -13.79 -17.34 -2.16
C LEU A 332 -13.62 -18.66 -1.39
N HIS A 333 -12.38 -19.09 -1.15
CA HIS A 333 -12.09 -20.20 -0.24
C HIS A 333 -12.46 -19.88 1.21
N LEU A 334 -12.23 -18.64 1.66
CA LEU A 334 -12.75 -18.18 2.96
C LEU A 334 -14.28 -18.26 3.01
N MET A 335 -14.98 -17.91 1.93
CA MET A 335 -16.44 -18.00 1.84
C MET A 335 -16.92 -19.46 1.92
N LYS A 336 -16.22 -20.41 1.28
CA LYS A 336 -16.51 -21.85 1.35
C LYS A 336 -16.17 -22.49 2.70
N PHE A 337 -15.56 -21.73 3.62
CA PHE A 337 -14.99 -22.25 4.87
C PHE A 337 -13.94 -23.35 4.63
N GLU A 338 -13.17 -23.20 3.55
CA GLU A 338 -12.12 -24.15 3.18
C GLU A 338 -11.03 -24.21 4.27
N PRO A 339 -10.62 -25.41 4.72
CA PRO A 339 -9.54 -25.54 5.69
C PRO A 339 -8.24 -24.87 5.24
N GLY A 340 -7.53 -24.24 6.17
CA GLY A 340 -6.27 -23.54 5.89
C GLY A 340 -6.43 -22.06 5.55
N TYR A 341 -7.64 -21.60 5.23
CA TYR A 341 -7.92 -20.19 4.97
C TYR A 341 -8.32 -19.45 6.24
N ARG A 342 -7.62 -18.37 6.54
CA ARG A 342 -7.85 -17.55 7.75
C ARG A 342 -8.05 -16.07 7.46
N LEU A 343 -9.00 -15.48 8.20
CA LEU A 343 -9.20 -14.05 8.34
C LEU A 343 -7.95 -13.39 8.92
N THR A 344 -7.76 -12.11 8.62
CA THR A 344 -6.66 -11.31 9.15
C THR A 344 -7.01 -10.86 10.55
N ILE A 345 -6.21 -11.29 11.53
CA ILE A 345 -6.39 -10.92 12.94
C ILE A 345 -6.24 -9.40 13.05
N ARG A 346 -7.28 -8.71 13.54
CA ARG A 346 -7.15 -7.33 13.99
C ARG A 346 -6.48 -7.33 15.35
N ILE A 347 -5.38 -6.60 15.50
CA ILE A 347 -5.03 -6.05 16.82
C ILE A 347 -6.02 -4.92 17.04
N THR A 348 -7.17 -5.24 17.61
CA THR A 348 -8.08 -4.22 18.12
C THR A 348 -7.44 -3.71 19.40
N LEU A 349 -6.78 -2.55 19.34
CA LEU A 349 -6.53 -1.79 20.56
C LEU A 349 -7.91 -1.40 21.10
N LEU A 350 -8.27 -1.97 22.24
CA LEU A 350 -9.46 -1.59 23.01
C LEU A 350 -9.29 -0.14 23.44
N THR A 351 -9.67 0.80 22.59
CA THR A 351 -9.86 2.22 22.97
C THR A 351 -11.32 2.54 23.28
N GLU A 352 -12.20 1.53 23.27
CA GLU A 352 -13.57 1.66 23.76
C GLU A 352 -13.80 0.65 24.88
N GLY A 353 -14.38 1.15 25.97
CA GLY A 353 -14.46 0.47 27.25
C GLY A 353 -15.15 -0.89 27.18
N PHE A 354 -14.69 -1.78 28.06
CA PHE A 354 -15.41 -2.99 28.44
C PHE A 354 -16.85 -2.63 28.87
N GLU A 355 -17.84 -2.91 28.02
CA GLU A 355 -19.13 -3.39 28.50
C GLU A 355 -19.19 -4.88 28.19
N ALA A 356 -18.99 -5.67 29.24
CA ALA A 356 -19.33 -7.08 29.24
C ALA A 356 -20.84 -7.20 29.03
N LEU A 357 -21.25 -7.81 27.93
CA LEU A 357 -22.59 -8.37 27.81
C LEU A 357 -22.48 -9.87 28.05
N GLU A 358 -22.66 -10.26 29.31
CA GLU A 358 -23.29 -11.52 29.67
C GLU A 358 -24.80 -11.37 29.41
N SER A 359 -25.32 -12.08 28.42
CA SER A 359 -26.60 -12.84 28.45
C SER A 359 -26.86 -13.52 27.12
#